data_AF-A0A9J7NDM7-F1
#
_entry.id   AF-A0A9J7NDM7-F1
#
_cell.length_a   1.000
_cell.length_b   1.000
_cell.length_c   1.000
_cell.angle_alpha   90.00
_cell.angle_beta   90.00
_cell.angle_gamma   90.00
#
_symmetry.space_group_name_H-M   'P 1'
#
loop_
_entity.id
_entity.type
_entity.pdbx_description
1 polymer ?
#
loop_
_entity_poly.entity_id
_entity_poly.type
_entity_poly.pdbx_seq_one_letter_code
_entity_poly.pdbx_strand_id
1 'polypeptide(L)'
;MMSDRPMSDSHRDLLRKKYVPLSRDLHPNHVIPYLYQEDVLTEEMKQRLDAIPDEMRKKKSRLLLDMLPSRGDKAFDIFKTALDEGGFPFLAKLLDEPAPPEPPDTTEVPESAVTPEDVPDGPLKWLRLKLQPYKSSPSARKMIKGCEAMESGAEILINSEYTEPDGVVKIVEGFMIEERLNHRNFRRFLFDSDRLNLDQERLSTLLSSQQEQSPAYSSCLLLQTAPLPVDENRATSMRKVVEVILKKGEEDPLHKYLHHVYCMLGGTILEMNYDDPSPALPACTSALTYKPDYALAVHLAAECSMVLSPPDAIEQFHRYLQLAPPCDKRVHWAHYFLAILYSRQSEPDGAEEHYRLAMEKEKNLLPTFKVGWAKEKAQEVFPEVSTP
;
A
#
# COMPACT_ATOMS: atom_id res chain seq x y z
N MET A 1 21.31 -17.06 -35.47
CA MET A 1 22.05 -16.08 -34.66
C MET A 1 21.41 -14.72 -34.85
N MET A 2 20.43 -14.36 -34.02
CA MET A 2 19.88 -12.99 -34.05
C MET A 2 20.97 -12.03 -33.55
N SER A 3 21.25 -11.02 -34.37
CA SER A 3 22.17 -9.93 -34.09
C SER A 3 21.81 -9.25 -32.76
N ASP A 4 22.83 -8.98 -31.94
CA ASP A 4 22.80 -8.31 -30.63
C ASP A 4 22.45 -6.81 -30.75
N ARG A 5 21.35 -6.52 -31.45
CA ARG A 5 20.84 -5.16 -31.61
C ARG A 5 19.99 -4.85 -30.38
N PRO A 6 20.21 -3.72 -29.70
CA PRO A 6 19.36 -3.30 -28.60
C PRO A 6 17.94 -3.02 -29.11
N MET A 7 16.97 -3.17 -28.21
CA MET A 7 15.58 -2.78 -28.42
C MET A 7 15.48 -1.27 -28.71
N SER A 8 14.51 -0.86 -29.53
CA SER A 8 14.26 0.55 -29.86
C SER A 8 13.94 1.38 -28.62
N ASP A 9 14.26 2.67 -28.68
CA ASP A 9 14.03 3.59 -27.55
C ASP A 9 12.55 3.71 -27.15
N SER A 10 11.63 3.61 -28.12
CA SER A 10 10.19 3.59 -27.87
C SER A 10 9.77 2.42 -26.96
N HIS A 11 10.18 1.19 -27.31
CA HIS A 11 9.87 0.00 -26.51
C HIS A 11 10.58 0.01 -25.15
N ARG A 12 11.83 0.49 -25.10
CA ARG A 12 12.59 0.65 -23.84
C ARG A 12 11.92 1.64 -22.90
N ASP A 13 11.45 2.78 -23.43
CA ASP A 13 10.73 3.78 -22.65
C ASP A 13 9.39 3.25 -22.15
N LEU A 14 8.71 2.41 -22.93
CA LEU A 14 7.47 1.77 -22.49
C LEU A 14 7.71 0.77 -21.35
N LEU A 15 8.72 -0.10 -21.50
CA LEU A 15 9.14 -1.01 -20.41
C LEU A 15 9.56 -0.22 -19.16
N ARG A 16 10.25 0.92 -19.32
CA ARG A 16 10.66 1.79 -18.20
C ARG A 16 9.44 2.43 -17.52
N LYS A 17 8.52 3.01 -18.27
CA LYS A 17 7.30 3.65 -17.74
C LYS A 17 6.41 2.65 -17.01
N LYS A 18 6.34 1.42 -17.50
CA LYS A 18 5.53 0.33 -16.92
C LYS A 18 6.36 -0.64 -16.05
N TYR A 19 7.60 -0.29 -15.72
CA TYR A 19 8.54 -1.18 -15.00
C TYR A 19 8.03 -1.59 -13.61
N VAL A 20 7.40 -0.64 -12.89
CA VAL A 20 6.88 -0.88 -11.55
C VAL A 20 5.72 -1.87 -11.54
N PRO A 21 4.64 -1.71 -12.35
CA PRO A 21 3.59 -2.71 -12.43
C PRO A 21 4.09 -4.05 -13.00
N LEU A 22 4.90 -4.05 -14.06
CA LEU A 22 5.47 -5.28 -14.62
C LEU A 22 6.28 -6.07 -13.59
N SER A 23 7.22 -5.42 -12.88
CA SER A 23 8.05 -6.11 -11.87
C SER A 23 7.25 -6.59 -10.66
N ARG A 24 6.10 -5.96 -10.38
CA ARG A 24 5.23 -6.34 -9.26
C ARG A 24 4.38 -7.55 -9.60
N ASP A 25 3.83 -7.63 -10.81
CA ASP A 25 2.75 -8.57 -11.15
C ASP A 25 3.21 -9.69 -12.08
N LEU A 26 4.39 -9.57 -12.70
CA LEU A 26 5.00 -10.63 -13.50
C LEU A 26 5.38 -11.84 -12.63
N HIS A 27 4.98 -13.03 -13.05
CA HIS A 27 5.48 -14.31 -12.56
C HIS A 27 6.43 -14.94 -13.58
N PRO A 28 7.76 -14.81 -13.39
CA PRO A 28 8.74 -15.16 -14.41
C PRO A 28 8.72 -16.61 -14.84
N ASN A 29 8.34 -17.54 -13.95
CA ASN A 29 8.36 -18.98 -14.23
C ASN A 29 7.39 -19.39 -15.35
N HIS A 30 6.36 -18.60 -15.62
CA HIS A 30 5.40 -18.86 -16.70
C HIS A 30 5.84 -18.26 -18.05
N VAL A 31 6.74 -17.29 -18.05
CA VAL A 31 7.19 -16.60 -19.27
C VAL A 31 8.60 -17.00 -19.70
N ILE A 32 9.48 -17.37 -18.77
CA ILE A 32 10.87 -17.76 -19.04
C ILE A 32 10.97 -18.95 -20.00
N PRO A 33 10.18 -20.04 -19.86
CA PRO A 33 10.25 -21.16 -20.79
C PRO A 33 9.96 -20.74 -22.23
N TYR A 34 8.94 -19.89 -22.43
CA TYR A 34 8.55 -19.37 -23.74
C TYR A 34 9.62 -18.44 -24.33
N LEU A 35 10.12 -17.49 -23.53
CA LEU A 35 11.18 -16.57 -23.96
C LEU A 35 12.49 -17.29 -24.29
N TYR A 36 12.78 -18.40 -23.63
CA TYR A 36 13.93 -19.24 -23.96
C TYR A 36 13.70 -20.04 -25.24
N GLN A 37 12.52 -20.63 -25.42
CA GLN A 37 12.14 -21.36 -26.62
C GLN A 37 12.19 -20.48 -27.88
N GLU A 38 11.78 -19.22 -27.77
CA GLU A 38 11.81 -18.23 -28.85
C GLU A 38 13.16 -17.51 -29.01
N ASP A 39 14.24 -18.07 -28.45
CA ASP A 39 15.63 -17.55 -28.52
C ASP A 39 15.83 -16.11 -27.97
N VAL A 40 14.87 -15.58 -27.20
CA VAL A 40 15.00 -14.26 -26.54
C VAL A 40 15.99 -14.34 -25.38
N LEU A 41 15.89 -15.39 -24.55
CA LEU A 41 16.82 -15.68 -23.46
C LEU A 41 17.87 -16.69 -23.90
N THR A 42 19.14 -16.42 -23.62
CA THR A 42 20.19 -17.44 -23.80
C THR A 42 20.18 -18.45 -22.65
N GLU A 43 20.86 -19.57 -22.84
CA GLU A 43 21.03 -20.60 -21.80
C GLU A 43 21.63 -20.00 -20.51
N GLU A 44 22.64 -19.14 -20.63
CA GLU A 44 23.26 -18.46 -19.50
C GLU A 44 22.29 -17.52 -18.76
N MET A 45 21.44 -16.80 -19.50
CA MET A 45 20.43 -15.91 -18.90
C MET A 45 19.36 -16.71 -18.18
N LYS A 46 18.90 -17.82 -18.78
CA LYS A 46 17.93 -18.73 -18.16
C LYS A 46 18.50 -19.34 -16.88
N GLN A 47 19.74 -19.83 -16.89
CA GLN A 47 20.41 -20.35 -15.70
C GLN A 47 20.54 -19.30 -14.59
N ARG A 48 20.87 -18.05 -14.93
CA ARG A 48 20.92 -16.93 -13.97
C ARG A 48 19.55 -16.62 -13.36
N LEU A 49 18.47 -16.75 -14.13
CA LEU A 49 17.12 -16.56 -13.65
C LEU A 49 16.66 -17.75 -12.79
N ASP A 50 16.96 -18.98 -13.19
CA ASP A 50 16.60 -20.21 -12.46
C ASP A 50 17.40 -20.39 -11.16
N ALA A 51 18.60 -19.79 -11.06
CA ALA A 51 19.36 -19.73 -9.82
C ALA A 51 18.72 -18.83 -8.75
N ILE A 52 17.72 -18.01 -9.09
CA ILE A 52 16.95 -17.22 -8.12
C ILE A 52 15.81 -18.08 -7.59
N PRO A 53 15.74 -18.29 -6.25
CA PRO A 53 14.65 -19.05 -5.64
C PRO A 53 13.27 -18.43 -5.91
N ASP A 54 12.24 -19.27 -5.97
CA ASP A 54 10.88 -18.87 -6.34
C ASP A 54 10.25 -17.89 -5.32
N GLU A 55 10.61 -17.98 -4.03
CA GLU A 55 10.19 -17.01 -3.01
C GLU A 55 10.71 -15.58 -3.29
N MET A 56 11.76 -15.45 -4.09
CA MET A 56 12.32 -14.18 -4.54
C MET A 56 11.76 -13.73 -5.90
N ARG A 57 10.52 -14.12 -6.24
CA ARG A 57 9.83 -13.78 -7.50
C ARG A 57 10.10 -12.37 -8.01
N LYS A 58 9.93 -11.34 -7.16
CA LYS A 58 10.13 -9.92 -7.58
C LYS A 58 11.56 -9.62 -8.06
N LYS A 59 12.56 -10.24 -7.44
CA LYS A 59 13.96 -10.11 -7.86
C LYS A 59 14.17 -10.78 -9.22
N LYS A 60 13.57 -11.95 -9.44
CA LYS A 60 13.56 -12.67 -10.72
C LYS A 60 12.84 -11.87 -11.81
N SER A 61 11.70 -11.24 -11.50
CA SER A 61 10.95 -10.38 -12.43
C SER A 61 11.75 -9.15 -12.84
N ARG A 62 12.40 -8.47 -11.88
CA ARG A 62 13.27 -7.33 -12.19
C ARG A 62 14.43 -7.72 -13.07
N LEU A 63 15.12 -8.81 -12.72
CA LEU A 63 16.25 -9.28 -13.51
C LEU A 63 15.84 -9.63 -14.94
N LEU A 64 14.69 -10.27 -15.13
CA LEU A 64 14.14 -10.55 -16.46
C LEU A 64 13.85 -9.27 -17.24
N LEU A 65 13.21 -8.28 -16.61
CA LEU A 65 12.90 -6.99 -17.24
C LEU A 65 14.15 -6.16 -17.56
N ASP A 66 15.23 -6.29 -16.77
CA ASP A 66 16.51 -5.62 -17.01
C ASP A 66 17.26 -6.26 -18.19
N MET A 67 17.00 -7.54 -18.47
CA MET A 67 17.62 -8.30 -19.55
C MET A 67 16.99 -8.03 -20.92
N LEU A 68 15.65 -7.88 -20.98
CA LEU A 68 14.89 -7.72 -22.24
C LEU A 68 15.37 -6.57 -23.16
N PRO A 69 15.71 -5.36 -22.67
CA PRO A 69 16.14 -4.25 -23.51
C PRO A 69 17.36 -4.52 -24.41
N SER A 70 18.17 -5.52 -24.07
CA SER A 70 19.35 -5.92 -24.84
C SER A 70 19.07 -6.91 -25.98
N ARG A 71 17.82 -7.40 -26.11
CA ARG A 71 17.49 -8.56 -26.96
C ARG A 71 16.78 -8.21 -28.28
N GLY A 72 16.84 -6.94 -28.66
CA GLY A 72 16.26 -6.43 -29.91
C GLY A 72 14.75 -6.23 -29.85
N ASP A 73 14.20 -5.56 -30.86
CA ASP A 73 12.78 -5.20 -30.88
C ASP A 73 11.86 -6.41 -30.88
N LYS A 74 12.24 -7.50 -31.57
CA LYS A 74 11.44 -8.73 -31.59
C LYS A 74 11.24 -9.32 -30.19
N ALA A 75 12.17 -9.11 -29.27
CA ALA A 75 12.02 -9.57 -27.89
C ALA A 75 10.88 -8.86 -27.16
N PHE A 76 10.55 -7.63 -27.54
CA PHE A 76 9.42 -6.90 -26.97
C PHE A 76 8.09 -7.57 -27.36
N ASP A 77 7.91 -7.86 -28.65
CA ASP A 77 6.70 -8.51 -29.15
C ASP A 77 6.57 -9.94 -28.63
N ILE A 78 7.66 -10.72 -28.66
CA ILE A 78 7.68 -12.08 -28.11
C ILE A 78 7.42 -12.06 -26.60
N PHE A 79 7.91 -11.07 -25.86
CA PHE A 79 7.60 -10.90 -24.45
C PHE A 79 6.12 -10.62 -24.22
N LYS A 80 5.48 -9.79 -25.06
CA LYS A 80 4.03 -9.58 -24.98
C LYS A 80 3.24 -10.86 -25.25
N THR A 81 3.63 -11.63 -26.26
CA THR A 81 3.01 -12.94 -26.52
C THR A 81 3.21 -13.90 -25.35
N ALA A 82 4.41 -13.94 -24.77
CA ALA A 82 4.70 -14.76 -23.59
C ALA A 82 3.84 -14.34 -22.38
N LEU A 83 3.56 -13.05 -22.22
CA LEU A 83 2.66 -12.56 -21.18
C LEU A 83 1.22 -13.01 -21.43
N ASP A 84 0.74 -12.93 -22.67
CA ASP A 84 -0.62 -13.34 -23.04
C ASP A 84 -0.83 -14.84 -22.85
N GLU A 85 0.05 -15.66 -23.44
CA GLU A 85 0.02 -17.12 -23.35
C GLU A 85 0.35 -17.63 -21.94
N GLY A 86 1.16 -16.89 -21.19
CA GLY A 86 1.54 -17.20 -19.81
C GLY A 86 0.43 -16.93 -18.78
N GLY A 87 -0.75 -16.44 -19.20
CA GLY A 87 -1.88 -16.13 -18.32
C GLY A 87 -1.85 -14.71 -17.73
N PHE A 88 -1.07 -13.81 -18.32
CA PHE A 88 -0.99 -12.39 -17.97
C PHE A 88 -1.43 -11.45 -19.11
N PRO A 89 -2.61 -11.66 -19.73
CA PRO A 89 -3.11 -10.82 -20.83
C PRO A 89 -3.22 -9.34 -20.43
N PHE A 90 -3.43 -9.05 -19.14
CA PHE A 90 -3.46 -7.69 -18.61
C PHE A 90 -2.09 -6.99 -18.65
N LEU A 91 -0.97 -7.72 -18.49
CA LEU A 91 0.37 -7.16 -18.63
C LEU A 91 0.76 -6.96 -20.10
N ALA A 92 0.27 -7.82 -20.99
CA ALA A 92 0.42 -7.63 -22.43
C ALA A 92 -0.35 -6.37 -22.88
N LYS A 93 -1.62 -6.22 -22.46
CA LYS A 93 -2.43 -5.02 -22.73
C LYS A 93 -1.85 -3.74 -22.12
N LEU A 94 -1.25 -3.82 -20.93
CA LEU A 94 -0.55 -2.68 -20.31
C LEU A 94 0.60 -2.13 -21.17
N LEU A 95 1.17 -2.99 -22.03
CA LEU A 95 2.20 -2.66 -23.00
C LEU A 95 1.64 -2.24 -24.37
N ASP A 96 0.31 -2.28 -24.56
CA ASP A 96 -0.41 -1.74 -25.73
C ASP A 96 -1.03 -0.38 -25.46
N GLU A 97 -1.34 -0.06 -24.21
CA GLU A 97 -1.95 1.21 -23.84
C GLU A 97 -0.99 2.40 -24.07
N PRO A 98 -1.32 3.34 -24.98
CA PRO A 98 -0.62 4.62 -24.99
C PRO A 98 -0.79 5.28 -23.62
N ALA A 99 0.27 5.95 -23.15
CA ALA A 99 0.24 6.61 -21.84
C ALA A 99 -1.05 7.42 -21.69
N PRO A 100 -1.81 7.26 -20.59
CA PRO A 100 -3.07 7.98 -20.43
C PRO A 100 -2.84 9.47 -20.64
N PRO A 101 -3.68 10.17 -21.43
CA PRO A 101 -3.68 11.61 -21.42
C PRO A 101 -3.92 12.08 -19.97
N GLU A 102 -3.20 13.11 -19.56
CA GLU A 102 -3.40 13.74 -18.25
C GLU A 102 -4.90 13.99 -18.05
N PRO A 103 -5.46 13.65 -16.87
CA PRO A 103 -6.90 13.63 -16.68
C PRO A 103 -7.50 15.02 -16.95
N PRO A 104 -8.67 15.08 -17.62
CA PRO A 104 -9.31 16.33 -17.98
C PRO A 104 -9.73 17.10 -16.72
N ASP A 105 -9.39 18.38 -16.75
CA ASP A 105 -9.71 19.42 -15.79
C ASP A 105 -11.23 19.64 -15.70
N THR A 106 -11.92 18.83 -14.92
CA THR A 106 -13.34 19.03 -14.58
C THR A 106 -13.65 18.48 -13.20
N THR A 107 -13.34 19.28 -12.18
CA THR A 107 -14.18 19.46 -11.01
C THR A 107 -13.78 20.77 -10.38
N GLU A 108 -14.73 21.70 -10.32
CA GLU A 108 -14.59 23.06 -9.82
C GLU A 108 -13.86 23.09 -8.46
N VAL A 109 -12.57 23.45 -8.48
CA VAL A 109 -11.82 23.82 -7.28
C VAL A 109 -11.93 25.33 -7.16
N PRO A 110 -12.43 25.90 -6.06
CA PRO A 110 -12.35 27.34 -5.86
C PRO A 110 -10.87 27.73 -5.81
N GLU A 111 -10.50 28.66 -6.69
CA GLU A 111 -9.19 29.29 -6.77
C GLU A 111 -8.68 29.70 -5.39
N SER A 112 -7.66 29.01 -4.93
CA SER A 112 -6.65 29.57 -4.04
C SER A 112 -5.32 29.09 -4.59
N ALA A 113 -4.83 29.84 -5.58
CA ALA A 113 -3.49 29.72 -6.13
C ALA A 113 -2.48 29.90 -4.99
N VAL A 114 -2.04 28.77 -4.44
CA VAL A 114 -0.90 28.68 -3.55
C VAL A 114 0.21 28.09 -4.40
N THR A 115 1.29 28.83 -4.53
CA THR A 115 2.41 28.52 -5.39
C THR A 115 3.23 27.38 -4.78
N PRO A 116 4.00 26.60 -5.57
CA PRO A 116 4.92 25.59 -5.04
C PRO A 116 5.91 26.13 -3.99
N GLU A 117 6.13 27.45 -3.98
CA GLU A 117 6.98 28.20 -3.07
C GLU A 117 6.42 28.26 -1.64
N ASP A 118 5.11 28.10 -1.47
CA ASP A 118 4.43 28.14 -0.17
C ASP A 118 4.52 26.81 0.60
N VAL A 119 5.08 25.75 -0.01
CA VAL A 119 5.22 24.44 0.64
C VAL A 119 6.55 24.38 1.41
N PRO A 120 6.52 24.20 2.75
CA PRO A 120 7.73 24.12 3.55
C PRO A 120 8.72 23.08 3.03
N ASP A 121 9.99 23.46 3.05
CA ASP A 121 11.08 22.59 2.65
C ASP A 121 11.22 21.41 3.62
N GLY A 122 11.74 20.28 3.13
CA GLY A 122 11.89 19.08 3.94
C GLY A 122 11.91 17.78 3.13
N PRO A 123 12.31 16.66 3.76
CA PRO A 123 12.52 15.38 3.08
C PRO A 123 11.25 14.79 2.42
N LEU A 124 10.06 15.17 2.88
CA LEU A 124 8.76 14.76 2.37
C LEU A 124 8.04 15.89 1.60
N LYS A 125 8.74 16.98 1.26
CA LYS A 125 8.19 18.08 0.44
C LYS A 125 7.57 17.58 -0.86
N TRP A 126 8.21 16.63 -1.53
CA TRP A 126 7.69 16.05 -2.78
C TRP A 126 6.28 15.44 -2.60
N LEU A 127 6.00 14.86 -1.42
CA LEU A 127 4.70 14.28 -1.11
C LEU A 127 3.68 15.39 -0.84
N ARG A 128 4.06 16.40 -0.05
CA ARG A 128 3.22 17.57 0.18
C ARG A 128 2.86 18.28 -1.12
N LEU A 129 3.82 18.50 -2.01
CA LEU A 129 3.60 19.10 -3.33
C LEU A 129 2.55 18.33 -4.14
N LYS A 130 2.63 16.98 -4.16
CA LYS A 130 1.62 16.14 -4.82
C LYS A 130 0.23 16.25 -4.19
N LEU A 131 0.14 16.61 -2.92
CA LEU A 131 -1.10 16.73 -2.17
C LEU A 131 -1.65 18.16 -2.13
N GLN A 132 -0.87 19.16 -2.53
CA GLN A 132 -1.30 20.56 -2.53
C GLN A 132 -2.58 20.82 -3.31
N PRO A 133 -2.79 20.26 -4.52
CA PRO A 133 -4.05 20.44 -5.25
C PRO A 133 -5.27 19.94 -4.45
N TYR A 134 -5.05 19.03 -3.51
CA TYR A 134 -6.07 18.40 -2.68
C TYR A 134 -6.06 18.92 -1.24
N LYS A 135 -5.34 20.00 -0.90
CA LYS A 135 -5.15 20.46 0.49
C LYS A 135 -6.44 20.71 1.29
N SER A 136 -7.57 20.94 0.62
CA SER A 136 -8.89 21.08 1.24
C SER A 136 -9.51 19.73 1.65
N SER A 137 -9.11 18.64 1.01
CA SER A 137 -9.56 17.28 1.31
C SER A 137 -9.17 16.84 2.73
N PRO A 138 -10.08 16.21 3.49
CA PRO A 138 -9.74 15.63 4.80
C PRO A 138 -8.57 14.64 4.75
N SER A 139 -8.50 13.79 3.72
CA SER A 139 -7.42 12.80 3.56
C SER A 139 -6.07 13.47 3.30
N ALA A 140 -6.04 14.47 2.41
CA ALA A 140 -4.81 15.19 2.10
C ALA A 140 -4.30 15.99 3.31
N ARG A 141 -5.19 16.63 4.08
CA ARG A 141 -4.82 17.33 5.33
C ARG A 141 -4.19 16.40 6.35
N LYS A 142 -4.75 15.19 6.54
CA LYS A 142 -4.14 14.17 7.40
C LYS A 142 -2.73 13.81 6.90
N MET A 143 -2.56 13.54 5.61
CA MET A 143 -1.26 13.20 5.04
C MET A 143 -0.23 14.33 5.14
N ILE A 144 -0.60 15.57 4.86
CA ILE A 144 0.30 16.71 4.99
C ILE A 144 0.74 16.88 6.45
N LYS A 145 -0.21 16.85 7.40
CA LYS A 145 0.08 16.94 8.83
C LYS A 145 0.95 15.79 9.34
N GLY A 146 0.72 14.58 8.83
CA GLY A 146 1.54 13.42 9.12
C GLY A 146 2.98 13.58 8.65
N CYS A 147 3.17 14.10 7.43
CA CYS A 147 4.48 14.44 6.90
C CYS A 147 5.21 15.47 7.77
N GLU A 148 4.53 16.55 8.16
CA GLU A 148 5.09 17.59 9.04
C GLU A 148 5.53 17.02 10.40
N ALA A 149 4.71 16.17 11.03
CA ALA A 149 5.06 15.52 12.29
C ALA A 149 6.28 14.58 12.15
N MET A 150 6.34 13.82 11.06
CA MET A 150 7.47 12.92 10.78
C MET A 150 8.78 13.68 10.54
N GLU A 151 8.74 14.76 9.76
CA GLU A 151 9.92 15.60 9.50
C GLU A 151 10.40 16.29 10.76
N SER A 152 9.49 16.86 11.56
CA SER A 152 9.84 17.47 12.84
C SER A 152 10.47 16.44 13.80
N GLY A 153 9.94 15.22 13.84
CA GLY A 153 10.55 14.15 14.62
C GLY A 153 11.93 13.72 14.11
N ALA A 154 12.12 13.66 12.78
CA ALA A 154 13.42 13.39 12.17
C ALA A 154 14.44 14.49 12.50
N GLU A 155 14.03 15.75 12.44
CA GLU A 155 14.87 16.90 12.81
C GLU A 155 15.32 16.82 14.27
N ILE A 156 14.42 16.49 15.21
CA ILE A 156 14.77 16.27 16.62
C ILE A 156 15.81 15.17 16.77
N LEU A 157 15.62 14.02 16.09
CA LEU A 157 16.57 12.91 16.15
C LEU A 157 17.94 13.30 15.59
N ILE A 158 17.98 14.00 14.45
CA ILE A 158 19.23 14.37 13.78
C ILE A 158 19.98 15.42 14.63
N ASN A 159 19.28 16.46 15.09
CA ASN A 159 19.88 17.55 15.87
C ASN A 159 20.34 17.10 17.26
N SER A 160 19.63 16.15 17.88
CA SER A 160 20.01 15.56 19.16
C SER A 160 21.01 14.42 19.04
N GLU A 161 21.52 14.14 17.84
CA GLU A 161 22.44 13.03 17.62
C GLU A 161 21.86 11.66 18.06
N TYR A 162 20.54 11.48 17.91
CA TYR A 162 19.75 10.31 18.30
C TYR A 162 19.75 10.07 19.82
N THR A 163 19.74 11.13 20.62
CA THR A 163 19.64 11.04 22.09
C THR A 163 18.26 11.40 22.64
N GLU A 164 17.45 12.17 21.89
CA GLU A 164 16.11 12.58 22.33
C GLU A 164 15.00 11.67 21.77
N PRO A 165 14.34 10.86 22.60
CA PRO A 165 13.32 9.91 22.13
C PRO A 165 12.00 10.61 21.72
N ASP A 166 11.82 11.89 22.03
CA ASP A 166 10.66 12.69 21.60
C ASP A 166 10.56 12.78 20.07
N GLY A 167 11.69 12.70 19.36
CA GLY A 167 11.71 12.60 17.90
C GLY A 167 11.03 11.32 17.40
N VAL A 168 11.18 10.19 18.12
CA VAL A 168 10.49 8.93 17.82
C VAL A 168 8.98 9.09 18.04
N VAL A 169 8.57 9.73 19.13
CA VAL A 169 7.15 10.00 19.43
C VAL A 169 6.51 10.79 18.30
N LYS A 170 7.19 11.82 17.78
CA LYS A 170 6.72 12.65 16.67
C LYS A 170 6.61 11.89 15.34
N ILE A 171 7.59 11.06 15.02
CA ILE A 171 7.54 10.19 13.84
C ILE A 171 6.35 9.24 13.90
N VAL A 172 6.19 8.58 15.05
CA VAL A 172 5.08 7.66 15.26
C VAL A 172 3.73 8.39 15.21
N GLU A 173 3.61 9.56 15.83
CA GLU A 173 2.43 10.42 15.73
C GLU A 173 2.07 10.71 14.27
N GLY A 174 3.06 11.02 13.44
CA GLY A 174 2.84 11.21 12.00
C GLY A 174 2.28 9.96 11.32
N PHE A 175 2.82 8.77 11.58
CA PHE A 175 2.27 7.52 11.06
C PHE A 175 0.84 7.22 11.53
N MET A 176 0.51 7.56 12.78
CA MET A 176 -0.85 7.41 13.32
C MET A 176 -1.84 8.35 12.62
N ILE A 177 -1.44 9.61 12.37
CA ILE A 177 -2.28 10.60 11.69
C ILE A 177 -2.58 10.18 10.23
N GLU A 178 -1.60 9.59 9.55
CA GLU A 178 -1.77 9.08 8.17
C GLU A 178 -2.49 7.72 8.09
N GLU A 179 -2.79 7.14 9.25
CA GLU A 179 -3.46 5.84 9.41
C GLU A 179 -2.78 4.74 8.58
N ARG A 180 -1.46 4.61 8.72
CA ARG A 180 -0.64 3.64 7.96
C ARG A 180 -0.61 2.28 8.64
N LEU A 181 -0.98 1.24 7.89
CA LEU A 181 -0.97 -0.15 8.36
C LEU A 181 0.19 -1.00 7.78
N ASN A 182 0.77 -0.58 6.65
CA ASN A 182 1.64 -1.44 5.84
C ASN A 182 3.11 -1.38 6.30
N HIS A 183 3.64 -2.51 6.79
CA HIS A 183 5.03 -2.65 7.28
C HIS A 183 6.10 -2.18 6.28
N ARG A 184 5.90 -2.39 4.97
CA ARG A 184 6.85 -1.98 3.92
C ARG A 184 6.97 -0.46 3.82
N ASN A 185 5.88 0.25 4.08
CA ASN A 185 5.87 1.70 4.01
C ASN A 185 6.65 2.32 5.17
N PHE A 186 6.68 1.69 6.36
CA PHE A 186 7.43 2.21 7.50
C PHE A 186 8.92 2.27 7.21
N ARG A 187 9.56 1.15 6.82
CA ARG A 187 11.00 1.13 6.50
C ARG A 187 11.35 2.14 5.42
N ARG A 188 10.53 2.17 4.37
CA ARG A 188 10.73 3.05 3.23
C ARG A 188 10.72 4.52 3.64
N PHE A 189 9.77 4.93 4.48
CA PHE A 189 9.68 6.32 4.93
C PHE A 189 10.79 6.70 5.91
N LEU A 190 11.23 5.78 6.75
CA LEU A 190 12.29 6.04 7.73
C LEU A 190 13.68 6.16 7.08
N PHE A 191 14.01 5.26 6.15
CA PHE A 191 15.42 5.02 5.78
C PHE A 191 15.78 5.33 4.33
N ASP A 192 14.82 5.48 3.41
CA ASP A 192 15.15 5.82 2.02
C ASP A 192 15.76 7.24 1.95
N SER A 193 16.76 7.41 1.08
CA SER A 193 17.48 8.69 0.89
C SER A 193 16.59 9.81 0.33
N ASP A 194 15.48 9.46 -0.32
CA ASP A 194 14.47 10.40 -0.84
C ASP A 194 13.28 10.60 0.14
N ARG A 195 13.45 10.16 1.39
CA ARG A 195 12.49 10.28 2.50
C ARG A 195 13.22 10.83 3.73
N LEU A 196 12.87 10.38 4.94
CA LEU A 196 13.47 10.91 6.18
C LEU A 196 14.97 10.63 6.30
N ASN A 197 15.50 9.63 5.57
CA ASN A 197 16.92 9.31 5.51
C ASN A 197 17.57 9.18 6.91
N LEU A 198 16.87 8.53 7.84
CA LEU A 198 17.36 8.33 9.19
C LEU A 198 18.47 7.28 9.21
N ASP A 199 19.41 7.45 10.13
CA ASP A 199 20.46 6.48 10.40
C ASP A 199 19.85 5.26 11.11
N GLN A 200 19.87 4.12 10.42
CA GLN A 200 19.25 2.89 10.92
C GLN A 200 19.92 2.36 12.18
N GLU A 201 21.25 2.46 12.30
CA GLU A 201 22.00 1.91 13.43
C GLU A 201 21.79 2.78 14.68
N ARG A 202 21.91 4.10 14.53
CA ARG A 202 21.70 5.05 15.64
C ARG A 202 20.24 5.01 16.12
N LEU A 203 19.28 4.97 15.20
CA LEU A 203 17.88 4.81 15.57
C LEU A 203 17.63 3.49 16.30
N SER A 204 18.15 2.37 15.80
CA SER A 204 18.00 1.06 16.45
C SER A 204 18.56 1.05 17.88
N THR A 205 19.70 1.71 18.09
CA THR A 205 20.32 1.86 19.41
C THR A 205 19.41 2.66 20.35
N LEU A 206 18.90 3.82 19.90
CA LEU A 206 17.98 4.65 20.69
C LEU A 206 16.69 3.91 21.06
N LEU A 207 16.09 3.20 20.10
CA LEU A 207 14.86 2.44 20.31
C LEU A 207 15.06 1.33 21.36
N SER A 208 16.22 0.68 21.34
CA SER A 208 16.54 -0.44 22.25
C SER A 208 16.98 0.01 23.63
N SER A 209 17.42 1.26 23.79
CA SER A 209 17.86 1.80 25.09
C SER A 209 16.71 2.31 25.97
N GLN A 210 15.50 2.47 25.41
CA GLN A 210 14.37 3.01 26.17
C GLN A 210 13.83 2.00 27.18
N GLN A 211 13.66 2.45 28.41
CA GLN A 211 13.06 1.67 29.49
C GLN A 211 11.54 1.81 29.51
N GLU A 212 10.83 0.84 30.09
CA GLU A 212 9.36 0.84 30.11
C GLU A 212 8.76 2.09 30.78
N GLN A 213 9.46 2.70 31.74
CA GLN A 213 9.04 3.93 32.41
C GLN A 213 9.11 5.18 31.52
N SER A 214 9.88 5.15 30.42
CA SER A 214 10.01 6.28 29.50
C SER A 214 8.67 6.58 28.81
N PRO A 215 8.22 7.84 28.73
CA PRO A 215 7.02 8.21 27.98
C PRO A 215 7.07 7.77 26.51
N ALA A 216 8.26 7.74 25.91
CA ALA A 216 8.45 7.36 24.51
C ALA A 216 8.48 5.84 24.28
N TYR A 217 8.46 5.01 25.34
CA TYR A 217 8.68 3.58 25.24
C TYR A 217 7.69 2.87 24.32
N SER A 218 6.40 3.19 24.40
CA SER A 218 5.36 2.61 23.53
C SER A 218 5.59 2.96 22.06
N SER A 219 6.01 4.20 21.79
CA SER A 219 6.34 4.68 20.44
C SER A 219 7.59 3.99 19.91
N CYS A 220 8.60 3.79 20.75
CA CYS A 220 9.82 3.07 20.36
C CYS A 220 9.53 1.61 20.05
N LEU A 221 8.77 0.94 20.93
CA LEU A 221 8.35 -0.44 20.74
C LEU A 221 7.49 -0.59 19.47
N LEU A 222 6.57 0.35 19.22
CA LEU A 222 5.77 0.36 18.00
C LEU A 222 6.63 0.54 16.75
N LEU A 223 7.64 1.41 16.78
CA LEU A 223 8.52 1.64 15.63
C LEU A 223 9.47 0.47 15.36
N GLN A 224 9.82 -0.31 16.40
CA GLN A 224 10.50 -1.60 16.24
C GLN A 224 9.57 -2.67 15.66
N THR A 225 8.29 -2.64 16.04
CA THR A 225 7.29 -3.66 15.70
C THR A 225 6.69 -3.47 14.30
N ALA A 226 6.30 -2.26 13.94
CA ALA A 226 5.56 -1.97 12.72
C ALA A 226 6.29 -2.39 11.42
N PRO A 227 7.64 -2.28 11.32
CA PRO A 227 8.43 -2.74 10.17
C PRO A 227 8.60 -4.26 10.03
N LEU A 228 8.25 -5.05 11.06
CA LEU A 228 8.42 -6.50 11.03
C LEU A 228 7.56 -7.14 9.92
N PRO A 229 7.98 -8.31 9.40
CA PRO A 229 7.12 -9.13 8.54
C PRO A 229 5.79 -9.44 9.22
N VAL A 230 4.77 -9.71 8.41
CA VAL A 230 3.45 -10.12 8.91
C VAL A 230 3.55 -11.58 9.34
N ASP A 231 3.76 -11.80 10.64
CA ASP A 231 3.88 -13.11 11.28
C ASP A 231 3.46 -13.04 12.77
N GLU A 232 3.50 -14.19 13.45
CA GLU A 232 3.16 -14.29 14.88
C GLU A 232 4.07 -13.46 15.79
N ASN A 233 5.31 -13.21 15.38
CA ASN A 233 6.23 -12.37 16.14
C ASN A 233 5.72 -10.92 16.11
N ARG A 234 5.35 -10.41 14.93
CA ARG A 234 4.75 -9.07 14.81
C ARG A 234 3.44 -8.97 15.57
N ALA A 235 2.57 -9.97 15.49
CA ALA A 235 1.31 -9.97 16.24
C ALA A 235 1.56 -9.93 17.76
N THR A 236 2.51 -10.73 18.26
CA THR A 236 2.90 -10.74 19.68
C THR A 236 3.50 -9.42 20.12
N SER A 237 4.42 -8.86 19.34
CA SER A 237 4.99 -7.53 19.61
C SER A 237 3.92 -6.43 19.59
N MET A 238 2.96 -6.48 18.67
CA MET A 238 1.83 -5.52 18.63
C MET A 238 0.93 -5.64 19.86
N ARG A 239 0.64 -6.86 20.33
CA ARG A 239 -0.09 -7.06 21.61
C ARG A 239 0.68 -6.43 22.77
N LYS A 240 2.01 -6.59 22.80
CA LYS A 240 2.84 -5.94 23.83
C LYS A 240 2.77 -4.41 23.78
N VAL A 241 2.75 -3.81 22.59
CA VAL A 241 2.52 -2.36 22.45
C VAL A 241 1.19 -1.96 23.07
N VAL A 242 0.11 -2.68 22.75
CA VAL A 242 -1.23 -2.42 23.31
C VAL A 242 -1.22 -2.52 24.84
N GLU A 243 -0.63 -3.58 25.41
CA GLU A 243 -0.52 -3.77 26.86
C GLU A 243 0.18 -2.60 27.55
N VAL A 244 1.29 -2.11 26.97
CA VAL A 244 2.06 -0.98 27.51
C VAL A 244 1.21 0.29 27.51
N ILE A 245 0.52 0.59 26.41
CA ILE A 245 -0.34 1.76 26.29
C ILE A 245 -1.47 1.70 27.31
N LEU A 246 -2.13 0.54 27.44
CA LEU A 246 -3.21 0.33 28.42
C LEU A 246 -2.73 0.52 29.86
N LYS A 247 -1.53 0.00 30.19
CA LYS A 247 -0.94 0.11 31.52
C LYS A 247 -0.66 1.57 31.91
N LYS A 248 -0.25 2.39 30.94
CA LYS A 248 0.10 3.80 31.15
C LYS A 248 -1.09 4.74 31.01
N GLY A 249 -2.16 4.33 30.34
CA GLY A 249 -3.37 5.13 30.17
C GLY A 249 -3.07 6.45 29.46
N GLU A 250 -3.74 7.53 29.88
CA GLU A 250 -3.66 8.86 29.24
C GLU A 250 -2.27 9.51 29.28
N GLU A 251 -1.37 9.04 30.14
CA GLU A 251 0.03 9.50 30.18
C GLU A 251 0.85 9.00 28.99
N ASP A 252 0.39 7.93 28.30
CA ASP A 252 1.06 7.41 27.12
C ASP A 252 0.75 8.25 25.87
N PRO A 253 1.77 8.71 25.11
CA PRO A 253 1.56 9.48 23.88
C PRO A 253 0.66 8.80 22.84
N LEU A 254 0.62 7.46 22.83
CA LEU A 254 -0.18 6.67 21.92
C LEU A 254 -1.59 6.35 22.42
N HIS A 255 -1.94 6.68 23.67
CA HIS A 255 -3.28 6.38 24.21
C HIS A 255 -4.39 7.02 23.37
N LYS A 256 -4.18 8.25 22.91
CA LYS A 256 -5.12 8.94 22.00
C LYS A 256 -5.29 8.26 20.63
N TYR A 257 -4.36 7.36 20.26
CA TYR A 257 -4.36 6.57 19.04
C TYR A 257 -4.62 5.08 19.27
N LEU A 258 -5.02 4.67 20.49
CA LEU A 258 -5.17 3.27 20.85
C LEU A 258 -6.10 2.50 19.89
N HIS A 259 -7.19 3.16 19.43
CA HIS A 259 -8.08 2.62 18.40
C HIS A 259 -7.34 2.29 17.08
N HIS A 260 -6.38 3.11 16.66
CA HIS A 260 -5.56 2.83 15.47
C HIS A 260 -4.54 1.72 15.73
N VAL A 261 -3.92 1.68 16.92
CA VAL A 261 -2.99 0.61 17.29
C VAL A 261 -3.71 -0.75 17.31
N TYR A 262 -4.95 -0.81 17.79
CA TYR A 262 -5.79 -1.99 17.66
C TYR A 262 -6.09 -2.35 16.20
N CYS A 263 -6.31 -1.37 15.32
CA CYS A 263 -6.46 -1.63 13.88
C CYS A 263 -5.17 -2.20 13.26
N MET A 264 -3.99 -1.76 13.70
CA MET A 264 -2.71 -2.33 13.26
C MET A 264 -2.55 -3.79 13.72
N LEU A 265 -2.95 -4.11 14.95
CA LEU A 265 -2.97 -5.47 15.46
C LEU A 265 -3.98 -6.34 14.68
N GLY A 266 -5.22 -5.87 14.54
CA GLY A 266 -6.28 -6.57 13.81
C GLY A 266 -5.91 -6.81 12.35
N GLY A 267 -5.39 -5.80 11.65
CA GLY A 267 -4.90 -5.96 10.29
C GLY A 267 -3.73 -6.94 10.16
N THR A 268 -2.82 -6.97 11.14
CA THR A 268 -1.73 -7.97 11.17
C THR A 268 -2.29 -9.38 11.31
N ILE A 269 -3.20 -9.61 12.25
CA ILE A 269 -3.82 -10.94 12.47
C ILE A 269 -4.66 -11.36 11.28
N LEU A 270 -5.41 -10.44 10.67
CA LEU A 270 -6.23 -10.68 9.49
C LEU A 270 -5.39 -11.09 8.28
N GLU A 271 -4.28 -10.38 8.01
CA GLU A 271 -3.37 -10.72 6.92
C GLU A 271 -2.71 -12.11 7.12
N MET A 272 -2.54 -12.57 8.36
CA MET A 272 -2.00 -13.90 8.67
C MET A 272 -3.04 -15.02 8.54
N ASN A 273 -4.31 -14.72 8.83
CA ASN A 273 -5.40 -15.69 8.94
C ASN A 273 -6.52 -15.34 7.96
N TYR A 274 -6.16 -15.17 6.68
CA TYR A 274 -7.10 -14.68 5.69
C TYR A 274 -8.31 -15.60 5.48
N ASP A 275 -8.09 -16.92 5.59
CA ASP A 275 -9.15 -17.93 5.43
C ASP A 275 -10.06 -18.05 6.68
N ASP A 276 -9.55 -17.69 7.86
CA ASP A 276 -10.30 -17.67 9.13
C ASP A 276 -10.00 -16.36 9.87
N PRO A 277 -10.77 -15.29 9.60
CA PRO A 277 -10.53 -13.99 10.21
C PRO A 277 -11.02 -13.91 11.66
N SER A 278 -11.54 -15.00 12.24
CA SER A 278 -12.06 -15.01 13.63
C SER A 278 -11.05 -14.49 14.67
N PRO A 279 -9.72 -14.74 14.57
CA PRO A 279 -8.77 -14.23 15.56
C PRO A 279 -8.54 -12.72 15.46
N ALA A 280 -8.86 -12.09 14.31
CA ALA A 280 -8.67 -10.65 14.09
C ALA A 280 -9.83 -9.81 14.61
N LEU A 281 -11.03 -10.39 14.68
CA LEU A 281 -12.26 -9.70 15.07
C LEU A 281 -12.16 -9.02 16.47
N PRO A 282 -11.62 -9.66 17.53
CA PRO A 282 -11.50 -9.02 18.85
C PRO A 282 -10.68 -7.73 18.86
N ALA A 283 -9.64 -7.64 18.03
CA ALA A 283 -8.83 -6.42 17.92
C ALA A 283 -9.62 -5.30 17.21
N CYS A 284 -10.39 -5.64 16.17
CA CYS A 284 -11.22 -4.68 15.44
C CYS A 284 -12.37 -4.16 16.33
N THR A 285 -13.04 -5.03 17.07
CA THR A 285 -14.10 -4.63 18.01
C THR A 285 -13.55 -3.81 19.18
N SER A 286 -12.36 -4.15 19.68
CA SER A 286 -11.67 -3.34 20.69
C SER A 286 -11.41 -1.92 20.17
N ALA A 287 -10.96 -1.75 18.92
CA ALA A 287 -10.80 -0.42 18.31
C ALA A 287 -12.13 0.37 18.30
N LEU A 288 -13.25 -0.28 18.00
CA LEU A 288 -14.59 0.33 18.00
C LEU A 288 -15.08 0.67 19.41
N THR A 289 -14.72 -0.09 20.44
CA THR A 289 -15.02 0.26 21.84
C THR A 289 -14.37 1.59 22.23
N TYR A 290 -13.13 1.83 21.79
CA TYR A 290 -12.45 3.11 22.05
C TYR A 290 -12.92 4.24 21.14
N LYS A 291 -13.33 3.94 19.91
CA LYS A 291 -13.81 4.94 18.95
C LYS A 291 -14.87 4.33 18.01
N PRO A 292 -16.16 4.41 18.36
CA PRO A 292 -17.24 3.73 17.64
C PRO A 292 -17.39 4.11 16.17
N ASP A 293 -17.09 5.37 15.84
CA ASP A 293 -17.22 5.91 14.49
C ASP A 293 -15.88 6.00 13.76
N TYR A 294 -14.92 5.16 14.16
CA TYR A 294 -13.64 5.09 13.48
C TYR A 294 -13.75 4.26 12.19
N ALA A 295 -13.87 4.95 11.05
CA ALA A 295 -14.08 4.33 9.74
C ALA A 295 -13.12 3.15 9.46
N LEU A 296 -11.82 3.27 9.79
CA LEU A 296 -10.88 2.16 9.58
C LEU A 296 -11.23 0.91 10.38
N ALA A 297 -11.63 1.05 11.65
CA ALA A 297 -12.02 -0.10 12.46
C ALA A 297 -13.30 -0.75 11.93
N VAL A 298 -14.27 0.06 11.47
CA VAL A 298 -15.49 -0.43 10.83
C VAL A 298 -15.16 -1.22 9.57
N HIS A 299 -14.25 -0.71 8.73
CA HIS A 299 -13.81 -1.39 7.51
C HIS A 299 -13.14 -2.73 7.81
N LEU A 300 -12.21 -2.78 8.77
CA LEU A 300 -11.52 -4.04 9.12
C LEU A 300 -12.47 -5.05 9.77
N ALA A 301 -13.42 -4.60 10.60
CA ALA A 301 -14.46 -5.47 11.14
C ALA A 301 -15.36 -6.03 10.02
N ALA A 302 -15.72 -5.21 9.03
CA ALA A 302 -16.48 -5.65 7.86
C ALA A 302 -15.71 -6.70 7.05
N GLU A 303 -14.40 -6.54 6.84
CA GLU A 303 -13.55 -7.54 6.18
C GLU A 303 -13.58 -8.88 6.94
N CYS A 304 -13.46 -8.87 8.27
CA CYS A 304 -13.61 -10.08 9.07
C CYS A 304 -15.00 -10.73 8.89
N SER A 305 -16.06 -9.91 8.93
CA SER A 305 -17.43 -10.38 8.77
C SER A 305 -17.72 -10.93 7.37
N MET A 306 -16.92 -10.63 6.33
CA MET A 306 -17.15 -11.20 4.99
C MET A 306 -17.18 -12.73 4.97
N VAL A 307 -16.42 -13.36 5.88
CA VAL A 307 -16.39 -14.82 6.06
C VAL A 307 -17.31 -15.24 7.22
N LEU A 308 -17.29 -14.51 8.34
CA LEU A 308 -17.98 -14.91 9.56
C LEU A 308 -19.50 -14.65 9.52
N SER A 309 -19.93 -13.57 8.88
CA SER A 309 -21.32 -13.13 8.78
C SER A 309 -21.51 -12.15 7.61
N PRO A 310 -21.73 -12.65 6.38
CA PRO A 310 -21.91 -11.81 5.19
C PRO A 310 -22.97 -10.70 5.32
N PRO A 311 -24.13 -10.90 5.98
CA PRO A 311 -25.10 -9.82 6.19
C PRO A 311 -24.54 -8.67 7.04
N ASP A 312 -23.83 -8.97 8.13
CA ASP A 312 -23.17 -7.96 8.96
C ASP A 312 -22.06 -7.25 8.16
N ALA A 313 -21.30 -7.98 7.35
CA ALA A 313 -20.30 -7.37 6.47
C ALA A 313 -20.90 -6.29 5.55
N ILE A 314 -22.06 -6.57 4.94
CA ILE A 314 -22.77 -5.60 4.09
C ILE A 314 -23.15 -4.36 4.90
N GLU A 315 -23.76 -4.54 6.08
CA GLU A 315 -24.16 -3.43 6.94
C GLU A 315 -22.95 -2.58 7.35
N GLN A 316 -21.86 -3.21 7.78
CA GLN A 316 -20.64 -2.50 8.18
C GLN A 316 -19.95 -1.80 7.00
N PHE A 317 -19.94 -2.36 5.79
CA PHE A 317 -19.39 -1.66 4.63
C PHE A 317 -20.22 -0.43 4.25
N HIS A 318 -21.55 -0.51 4.30
CA HIS A 318 -22.40 0.68 4.12
C HIS A 318 -22.17 1.71 5.21
N ARG A 319 -22.05 1.29 6.48
CA ARG A 319 -21.68 2.18 7.58
C ARG A 319 -20.32 2.84 7.37
N TYR A 320 -19.32 2.09 6.90
CA TYR A 320 -18.02 2.63 6.55
C TYR A 320 -18.14 3.71 5.45
N LEU A 321 -18.92 3.47 4.40
CA LEU A 321 -19.15 4.44 3.32
C LEU A 321 -19.84 5.73 3.80
N GLN A 322 -20.65 5.66 4.86
CA GLN A 322 -21.27 6.84 5.49
C GLN A 322 -20.26 7.62 6.36
N LEU A 323 -19.33 6.94 7.01
CA LEU A 323 -18.35 7.54 7.92
C LEU A 323 -17.09 8.07 7.19
N ALA A 324 -16.66 7.39 6.13
CA ALA A 324 -15.43 7.69 5.43
C ALA A 324 -15.58 8.92 4.54
N PRO A 325 -14.58 9.83 4.51
CA PRO A 325 -14.59 10.89 3.52
C PRO A 325 -14.49 10.26 2.10
N PRO A 326 -15.11 10.85 1.07
CA PRO A 326 -15.11 10.28 -0.30
C PRO A 326 -13.73 10.00 -0.89
N CYS A 327 -12.71 10.72 -0.42
CA CYS A 327 -11.30 10.60 -0.78
C CYS A 327 -10.51 9.61 0.11
N ASP A 328 -11.16 8.84 0.98
CA ASP A 328 -10.48 7.81 1.76
C ASP A 328 -9.98 6.67 0.87
N LYS A 329 -8.79 6.17 1.19
CA LYS A 329 -8.11 5.14 0.38
C LYS A 329 -8.85 3.82 0.28
N ARG A 330 -9.87 3.55 1.10
CA ARG A 330 -10.60 2.27 1.10
C ARG A 330 -12.04 2.37 0.61
N VAL A 331 -12.50 3.54 0.15
CA VAL A 331 -13.87 3.72 -0.39
C VAL A 331 -14.11 2.77 -1.57
N HIS A 332 -13.20 2.75 -2.53
CA HIS A 332 -13.28 1.85 -3.67
C HIS A 332 -13.23 0.36 -3.26
N TRP A 333 -12.43 -0.02 -2.25
CA TRP A 333 -12.41 -1.39 -1.73
C TRP A 333 -13.74 -1.80 -1.11
N ALA A 334 -14.37 -0.92 -0.34
CA ALA A 334 -15.68 -1.22 0.25
C ALA A 334 -16.74 -1.47 -0.83
N HIS A 335 -16.74 -0.69 -1.92
CA HIS A 335 -17.62 -0.96 -3.06
C HIS A 335 -17.28 -2.30 -3.75
N TYR A 336 -16.01 -2.64 -3.95
CA TYR A 336 -15.64 -3.96 -4.48
C TYR A 336 -16.09 -5.11 -3.57
N PHE A 337 -15.95 -4.97 -2.25
CA PHE A 337 -16.41 -5.99 -1.30
C PHE A 337 -17.93 -6.14 -1.31
N LEU A 338 -18.67 -5.03 -1.37
CA LEU A 338 -20.13 -5.06 -1.52
C LEU A 338 -20.53 -5.75 -2.82
N ALA A 339 -19.86 -5.49 -3.94
CA ALA A 339 -20.11 -6.19 -5.20
C ALA A 339 -19.92 -7.71 -5.07
N ILE A 340 -18.84 -8.15 -4.43
CA ILE A 340 -18.58 -9.58 -4.16
C ILE A 340 -19.67 -10.18 -3.26
N LEU A 341 -20.10 -9.47 -2.21
CA LEU A 341 -21.10 -9.94 -1.26
C LEU A 341 -22.50 -10.05 -1.89
N TYR A 342 -22.93 -9.06 -2.66
CA TYR A 342 -24.22 -9.09 -3.37
C TYR A 342 -24.25 -10.16 -4.46
N SER A 343 -23.14 -10.37 -5.18
CA SER A 343 -23.03 -11.46 -6.15
C SER A 343 -23.25 -12.83 -5.48
N ARG A 344 -22.64 -13.07 -4.32
CA ARG A 344 -22.82 -14.30 -3.54
C ARG A 344 -24.26 -14.50 -3.07
N GLN A 345 -25.04 -13.43 -2.92
CA GLN A 345 -26.45 -13.47 -2.52
C GLN A 345 -27.43 -13.57 -3.69
N SER A 346 -26.92 -13.72 -4.93
CA SER A 346 -27.75 -13.71 -6.14
C SER A 346 -28.55 -12.42 -6.33
N GLU A 347 -27.98 -11.28 -5.92
CA GLU A 347 -28.52 -9.93 -6.15
C GLU A 347 -27.69 -9.21 -7.25
N PRO A 348 -27.90 -9.54 -8.54
CA PRO A 348 -27.02 -9.08 -9.63
C PRO A 348 -27.01 -7.56 -9.80
N ASP A 349 -28.18 -6.91 -9.69
CA ASP A 349 -28.32 -5.46 -9.89
C ASP A 349 -27.51 -4.67 -8.84
N GLY A 350 -27.58 -5.09 -7.57
CA GLY A 350 -26.80 -4.48 -6.48
C GLY A 350 -25.30 -4.73 -6.65
N ALA A 351 -24.94 -5.92 -7.13
CA ALA A 351 -23.56 -6.29 -7.33
C ALA A 351 -22.89 -5.50 -8.48
N GLU A 352 -23.58 -5.35 -9.60
CA GLU A 352 -23.12 -4.56 -10.75
C GLU A 352 -23.00 -3.07 -10.40
N GLU A 353 -24.00 -2.50 -9.71
CA GLU A 353 -23.97 -1.10 -9.30
C GLU A 353 -22.79 -0.81 -8.38
N HIS A 354 -22.54 -1.67 -7.38
CA HIS A 354 -21.38 -1.50 -6.50
C HIS A 354 -20.05 -1.68 -7.23
N TYR A 355 -19.98 -2.57 -8.23
CA TYR A 355 -18.78 -2.72 -9.06
C TYR A 355 -18.50 -1.45 -9.88
N ARG A 356 -19.52 -0.88 -10.51
CA ARG A 356 -19.45 0.39 -11.26
C ARG A 356 -19.03 1.55 -10.36
N LEU A 357 -19.63 1.65 -9.17
CA LEU A 357 -19.28 2.66 -8.16
C LEU A 357 -17.83 2.50 -7.72
N ALA A 358 -17.34 1.27 -7.52
CA ALA A 358 -15.94 1.03 -7.16
C ALA A 358 -14.99 1.65 -8.20
N MET A 359 -15.21 1.36 -9.50
CA MET A 359 -14.43 1.92 -10.60
C MET A 359 -14.50 3.45 -10.69
N GLU A 360 -15.68 4.03 -10.44
CA GLU A 360 -15.84 5.48 -10.38
C GLU A 360 -15.03 6.09 -9.24
N LYS A 361 -15.08 5.49 -8.04
CA LYS A 361 -14.38 6.00 -6.85
C LYS A 361 -12.87 5.82 -6.92
N GLU A 362 -12.35 4.91 -7.74
CA GLU A 362 -10.90 4.85 -8.03
C GLU A 362 -10.37 6.18 -8.59
N LYS A 363 -11.18 6.91 -9.36
CA LYS A 363 -10.80 8.22 -9.92
C LYS A 363 -10.61 9.29 -8.84
N ASN A 364 -11.21 9.10 -7.67
CA ASN A 364 -11.10 10.02 -6.54
C ASN A 364 -9.91 9.72 -5.62
N LEU A 365 -9.11 8.70 -5.94
CA LEU A 365 -7.94 8.34 -5.15
C LEU A 365 -6.86 9.42 -5.27
N LEU A 366 -6.26 9.77 -4.13
CA LEU A 366 -5.06 10.60 -4.13
C LEU A 366 -3.93 9.88 -4.87
N PRO A 367 -3.01 10.59 -5.57
CA PRO A 367 -1.99 10.01 -6.46
C PRO A 367 -1.07 8.96 -5.83
N THR A 368 -1.00 8.88 -4.50
CA THR A 368 -0.17 7.92 -3.76
C THR A 368 -0.91 6.65 -3.34
N PHE A 369 -2.23 6.61 -3.48
CA PHE A 369 -3.03 5.43 -3.20
C PHE A 369 -3.04 4.48 -4.39
N LYS A 370 -3.26 3.20 -4.11
CA LYS A 370 -3.22 2.14 -5.11
C LYS A 370 -4.48 1.31 -5.01
N VAL A 371 -4.93 0.84 -6.17
CA VAL A 371 -5.92 -0.24 -6.29
C VAL A 371 -5.32 -1.57 -5.83
N GLY A 372 -6.13 -2.39 -5.17
CA GLY A 372 -5.71 -3.60 -4.44
C GLY A 372 -6.40 -4.87 -4.94
N TRP A 373 -6.08 -6.00 -4.31
CA TRP A 373 -6.54 -7.36 -4.67
C TRP A 373 -8.07 -7.51 -4.78
N ALA A 374 -8.83 -6.68 -4.05
CA ALA A 374 -10.29 -6.67 -4.09
C ALA A 374 -10.83 -6.45 -5.52
N LYS A 375 -10.12 -5.63 -6.32
CA LYS A 375 -10.46 -5.40 -7.73
C LYS A 375 -10.33 -6.68 -8.56
N GLU A 376 -9.23 -7.39 -8.39
CA GLU A 376 -8.96 -8.65 -9.13
C GLU A 376 -10.04 -9.69 -8.81
N LYS A 377 -10.41 -9.83 -7.52
CA LYS A 377 -11.51 -10.71 -7.11
C LYS A 377 -12.86 -10.27 -7.64
N ALA A 378 -13.12 -8.97 -7.71
CA ALA A 378 -14.36 -8.48 -8.31
C ALA A 378 -14.39 -8.70 -9.83
N GLN A 379 -13.25 -8.61 -10.52
CA GLN A 379 -13.12 -8.89 -11.96
C GLN A 379 -13.37 -10.36 -12.32
N GLU A 380 -13.03 -11.31 -11.44
CA GLU A 380 -13.40 -12.73 -11.61
C GLU A 380 -14.92 -12.92 -11.69
N VAL A 381 -15.67 -12.07 -11.00
CA VAL A 381 -17.14 -12.12 -10.92
C VAL A 381 -17.80 -11.26 -12.01
N PHE A 382 -17.17 -10.14 -12.39
CA PHE A 382 -17.67 -9.17 -13.37
C PHE A 382 -16.67 -8.96 -14.53
N PRO A 383 -16.40 -10.00 -15.36
CA PRO A 383 -15.43 -9.89 -16.45
C PRO A 383 -15.87 -8.92 -17.56
N GLU A 384 -17.19 -8.80 -17.77
CA GLU A 384 -17.79 -8.06 -18.90
C GLU A 384 -18.00 -6.56 -18.65
N VAL A 385 -17.91 -6.08 -17.40
CA VAL A 385 -18.08 -4.65 -17.07
C VAL A 385 -16.78 -3.85 -17.32
N SER A 386 -15.84 -4.44 -18.04
CA SER A 386 -14.64 -3.74 -18.50
C SER A 386 -14.99 -2.84 -19.70
N THR A 387 -14.95 -1.53 -19.45
CA THR A 387 -14.94 -0.38 -20.39
C THR A 387 -16.27 0.08 -20.99
N PRO A 388 -16.47 1.41 -21.04
CA PRO A 388 -16.35 2.15 -22.30
C PRO A 388 -14.93 2.64 -22.58
#